data_AF-A0A9D1KPH1-F1
#
_entry.id   AF-A0A9D1KPH1-F1
#
_cell.length_a   1.000
_cell.length_b   1.000
_cell.length_c   1.000
_cell.angle_alpha   90.00
_cell.angle_beta   90.00
_cell.angle_gamma   90.00
#
_symmetry.space_group_name_H-M   'P 1'
#
loop_
_entity.id
_entity.type
_entity.pdbx_description
1 polymer ?
#
loop_
_entity_poly.entity_id
_entity_poly.type
_entity_poly.pdbx_seq_one_letter_code
_entity_poly.pdbx_strand_id
1 'polypeptide(L)'
;MKKLMAYITACSLLMTGISAFAADETFDGDEQVYDMAGENELTVEVPDGDYTVTVTLGSDTDTQATVYINGGARIKSASLEAGEDMTQEQPAVPDNGTITVTAESEVSVLKEIKIERIPEREAGEYPAIYIAGDSTAQTYNYDTAYPQTGWGQVFADYFTDETDVRNISIGGRSTKSFRNDGRLDRILTQIRPGDYLFIQFGINDGAVDKPERYTSIEDYKKLLTDYYIGETIKRGATPILLTPTAAAWWDGENGRFMESRQDYAVPTREVAEETGVDFIDINQIMYDTYNAPFDSETLGDAEKEQWKNDIRSGYFICEPLESKAYPEGTNDETHLKEKGARRIAKMIAGEVKENIDGLGDYVVLERRFDDISDHWAEDFINAYADNLNLKGRNGSSFEPESEVTRAELLKMVMDACGIAGHAYREDECLDTAADAWYRFYLQGALDKGIIPAEMAEGCTGTETQTKTITEATEESEAVTADITVYTGGKSFNGDTPITRGEAAAVVYGCIKAAAGDELEIPAEQQGDFADEDEIPAEYLDAVKALRALNILYGYDDGEFKADKTITRAEAVKLASEASGYCGFAELEALTAAQQG
;
A
#
# COMPACT_ATOMS: atom_id res chain seq x y z
N MET A 1 -48.94 12.59 -10.49
CA MET A 1 -48.78 13.98 -10.97
C MET A 1 -49.21 15.09 -9.98
N LYS A 2 -49.35 14.84 -8.66
CA LYS A 2 -49.45 15.92 -7.64
C LYS A 2 -48.61 15.67 -6.37
N LYS A 3 -47.58 14.82 -6.47
CA LYS A 3 -46.59 14.56 -5.40
C LYS A 3 -45.13 14.54 -5.90
N LEU A 4 -44.87 15.08 -7.09
CA LEU A 4 -43.54 15.15 -7.72
C LEU A 4 -43.04 16.61 -7.87
N MET A 5 -43.68 17.57 -7.20
CA MET A 5 -43.39 19.01 -7.36
C MET A 5 -42.87 19.70 -6.09
N ALA A 6 -42.61 18.94 -5.01
CA ALA A 6 -42.11 19.50 -3.76
C ALA A 6 -40.60 19.24 -3.51
N TYR A 7 -39.94 18.47 -4.38
CA TYR A 7 -38.50 18.14 -4.27
C TYR A 7 -37.62 18.83 -5.33
N ILE A 8 -38.19 19.70 -6.17
CA ILE A 8 -37.47 20.40 -7.26
C ILE A 8 -37.17 21.86 -6.90
N THR A 9 -37.70 22.39 -5.79
CA THR A 9 -37.51 23.80 -5.40
C THR A 9 -36.27 24.04 -4.53
N ALA A 10 -35.50 23.00 -4.16
CA ALA A 10 -34.25 23.15 -3.37
C ALA A 10 -32.96 22.79 -4.14
N CYS A 11 -33.04 22.31 -5.39
CA CYS A 11 -31.85 21.95 -6.21
C CYS A 11 -31.75 22.72 -7.53
N SER A 12 -32.38 23.89 -7.65
CA SER A 12 -32.41 24.67 -8.90
C SER A 12 -31.72 26.05 -8.81
N LEU A 13 -31.03 26.36 -7.71
CA LEU A 13 -30.09 27.49 -7.65
C LEU A 13 -28.68 26.91 -7.58
N LEU A 14 -28.08 26.60 -8.73
CA LEU A 14 -26.61 26.51 -8.90
C LEU A 14 -26.17 26.39 -10.37
N MET A 15 -27.08 26.57 -11.33
CA MET A 15 -26.72 26.69 -12.73
C MET A 15 -27.44 27.87 -13.37
N THR A 16 -26.93 29.08 -13.15
CA THR A 16 -26.98 30.18 -14.12
C THR A 16 -25.99 31.27 -13.70
N GLY A 17 -25.03 31.57 -14.58
CA GLY A 17 -24.15 32.73 -14.49
C GLY A 17 -22.87 32.50 -13.70
N ILE A 18 -21.74 32.51 -14.40
CA ILE A 18 -20.49 33.03 -13.84
C ILE A 18 -20.76 34.52 -13.58
N SER A 19 -21.41 34.82 -12.45
CA SER A 19 -21.27 36.12 -11.82
C SER A 19 -19.96 36.03 -11.07
N ALA A 20 -18.93 36.75 -11.53
CA ALA A 20 -17.80 37.07 -10.66
C ALA A 20 -18.41 37.72 -9.41
N PHE A 21 -18.39 37.03 -8.28
CA PHE A 21 -18.61 37.68 -7.00
C PHE A 21 -17.46 38.68 -6.87
N ALA A 22 -17.78 39.96 -6.78
CA ALA A 22 -16.77 40.97 -6.48
C ALA A 22 -16.24 40.63 -5.09
N ALA A 23 -14.91 40.59 -4.91
CA ALA A 23 -14.35 40.40 -3.59
C ALA A 23 -14.81 41.52 -2.65
N ASP A 24 -15.11 41.15 -1.42
CA ASP A 24 -15.57 42.09 -0.40
C ASP A 24 -14.40 42.92 0.12
N GLU A 25 -13.20 42.34 0.10
CA GLU A 25 -11.97 42.94 0.63
C GLU A 25 -10.74 42.65 -0.26
N THR A 26 -9.71 43.48 -0.15
CA THR A 26 -8.39 43.29 -0.78
C THR A 26 -7.30 43.06 0.26
N PHE A 27 -6.42 42.10 0.02
CA PHE A 27 -5.26 41.81 0.87
C PHE A 27 -4.08 42.75 0.59
N ASP A 28 -3.53 43.40 1.63
CA ASP A 28 -2.36 44.28 1.55
C ASP A 28 -1.30 43.90 2.60
N GLY A 29 -0.17 43.34 2.15
CA GLY A 29 0.98 43.00 2.99
C GLY A 29 1.29 41.51 3.06
N ASP A 30 1.82 41.07 4.21
CA ASP A 30 2.16 39.66 4.48
C ASP A 30 1.14 38.99 5.42
N GLU A 31 0.33 39.77 6.12
CA GLU A 31 -0.67 39.32 7.10
C GLU A 31 -1.83 40.31 7.17
N GLN A 32 -3.06 39.79 7.20
CA GLN A 32 -4.25 40.60 7.44
C GLN A 32 -5.26 39.84 8.31
N VAL A 33 -5.89 40.56 9.23
CA VAL A 33 -6.91 40.03 10.15
C VAL A 33 -8.25 40.71 9.86
N TYR A 34 -9.30 39.91 9.77
CA TYR A 34 -10.67 40.31 9.48
C TYR A 34 -11.56 39.95 10.67
N ASP A 35 -12.14 40.96 11.32
CA ASP A 35 -13.21 40.79 12.30
C ASP A 35 -14.51 40.54 11.54
N MET A 36 -15.14 39.39 11.79
CA MET A 36 -16.28 38.93 11.02
C MET A 36 -17.60 39.55 11.47
N ALA A 37 -17.66 40.16 12.66
CA ALA A 37 -18.83 40.92 13.15
C ALA A 37 -20.22 40.24 12.99
N GLY A 38 -20.28 38.90 12.95
CA GLY A 38 -21.51 38.12 12.77
C GLY A 38 -21.84 37.71 11.32
N GLU A 39 -20.97 38.03 10.36
CA GLU A 39 -21.01 37.51 8.98
C GLU A 39 -20.57 36.04 8.93
N ASN A 40 -21.05 35.30 7.92
CA ASN A 40 -20.77 33.88 7.74
C ASN A 40 -19.91 33.57 6.51
N GLU A 41 -19.47 34.61 5.80
CA GLU A 41 -18.68 34.49 4.58
C GLU A 41 -17.72 35.66 4.49
N LEU A 42 -16.52 35.41 3.98
CA LEU A 42 -15.52 36.41 3.61
C LEU A 42 -14.91 36.00 2.28
N THR A 43 -14.89 36.90 1.28
CA THR A 43 -14.10 36.71 0.05
C THR A 43 -13.07 37.81 -0.07
N VAL A 44 -11.79 37.41 -0.15
CA VAL A 44 -10.64 38.33 -0.24
C VAL A 44 -9.91 38.13 -1.56
N GLU A 45 -9.69 39.22 -2.29
CA GLU A 45 -8.73 39.26 -3.41
C GLU A 45 -7.30 39.22 -2.86
N VAL A 46 -6.53 38.22 -3.29
CA VAL A 46 -5.15 38.00 -2.85
C VAL A 46 -4.21 37.81 -4.05
N PRO A 47 -2.95 38.26 -3.97
CA PRO A 47 -1.94 37.92 -4.98
C PRO A 47 -1.72 36.41 -5.08
N ASP A 48 -1.19 35.95 -6.23
CA ASP A 48 -0.69 34.59 -6.36
C ASP A 48 0.36 34.29 -5.27
N GLY A 49 0.22 33.12 -4.64
CA GLY A 49 1.07 32.69 -3.55
C GLY A 49 0.43 31.58 -2.73
N ASP A 50 1.10 31.24 -1.64
CA ASP A 50 0.65 30.28 -0.64
C ASP A 50 0.25 31.00 0.62
N TYR A 51 -0.79 30.52 1.29
CA TYR A 51 -1.33 31.19 2.47
C TYR A 51 -1.64 30.20 3.58
N THR A 52 -1.54 30.68 4.83
CA THR A 52 -2.20 30.09 5.98
C THR A 52 -3.45 30.91 6.26
N VAL A 53 -4.60 30.23 6.39
CA VAL A 53 -5.87 30.82 6.82
C VAL A 53 -6.18 30.31 8.22
N THR A 54 -6.16 31.20 9.18
CA THR A 54 -6.49 30.93 10.58
C THR A 54 -7.91 31.39 10.85
N VAL A 55 -8.79 30.45 11.20
CA VAL A 55 -10.21 30.71 11.44
C VAL A 55 -10.47 30.58 12.93
N THR A 56 -10.97 31.64 13.55
CA THR A 56 -11.47 31.63 14.93
C THR A 56 -12.99 31.58 14.92
N LEU A 57 -13.52 30.52 15.50
CA LEU A 57 -14.94 30.24 15.66
C LEU A 57 -15.37 30.49 17.11
N GLY A 58 -16.60 30.94 17.33
CA GLY A 58 -17.20 30.97 18.66
C GLY A 58 -18.70 31.28 18.61
N SER A 59 -19.43 30.89 19.65
CA SER A 59 -20.89 31.10 19.72
C SER A 59 -21.36 31.29 21.17
N ASP A 60 -22.48 31.98 21.37
CA ASP A 60 -23.14 32.12 22.68
C ASP A 60 -24.00 30.89 23.05
N THR A 61 -24.14 29.93 22.13
CA THR A 61 -24.91 28.71 22.30
C THR A 61 -24.14 27.52 21.78
N ASP A 62 -24.34 26.34 22.38
CA ASP A 62 -23.79 25.09 21.85
C ASP A 62 -24.25 24.90 20.40
N THR A 63 -23.30 24.67 19.49
CA THR A 63 -23.62 24.51 18.07
C THR A 63 -22.56 23.67 17.35
N GLN A 64 -22.86 23.33 16.10
CA GLN A 64 -21.90 22.72 15.19
C GLN A 64 -21.71 23.60 13.96
N ALA A 65 -20.48 23.61 13.45
CA ALA A 65 -20.13 24.34 12.25
C ALA A 65 -19.29 23.50 11.29
N THR A 66 -19.46 23.73 10.00
CA THR A 66 -18.51 23.32 8.97
C THR A 66 -17.98 24.56 8.28
N VAL A 67 -16.65 24.70 8.21
CA VAL A 67 -15.98 25.80 7.51
C VAL A 67 -15.46 25.31 6.17
N TYR A 68 -15.81 26.06 5.13
CA TYR A 68 -15.37 25.87 3.77
C TYR A 68 -14.33 26.93 3.42
N ILE A 69 -13.23 26.51 2.78
CA ILE A 69 -12.26 27.42 2.16
C ILE A 69 -12.20 27.08 0.68
N ASN A 70 -12.42 28.09 -0.17
CA ASN A 70 -12.53 27.95 -1.63
C ASN A 70 -13.53 26.84 -2.04
N GLY A 71 -14.67 26.81 -1.33
CA GLY A 71 -15.75 25.84 -1.51
C GLY A 71 -15.47 24.43 -0.97
N GLY A 72 -14.27 24.14 -0.47
CA GLY A 72 -13.90 22.84 0.10
C GLY A 72 -14.06 22.81 1.62
N ALA A 73 -14.72 21.79 2.17
CA ALA A 73 -14.90 21.65 3.62
C ALA A 73 -13.56 21.33 4.32
N ARG A 74 -12.97 22.34 4.99
CA ARG A 74 -11.65 22.25 5.65
C ARG A 74 -11.74 21.93 7.15
N ILE A 75 -12.74 22.50 7.83
CA ILE A 75 -13.02 22.21 9.24
C ILE A 75 -14.41 21.59 9.29
N LYS A 76 -14.47 20.27 9.54
CA LYS A 76 -15.72 19.50 9.44
C LYS A 76 -16.32 19.25 10.82
N SER A 77 -17.60 19.55 10.97
CA SER A 77 -18.38 19.24 12.18
C SER A 77 -17.71 19.69 13.49
N ALA A 78 -17.12 20.89 13.48
CA ALA A 78 -16.56 21.49 14.69
C ALA A 78 -17.67 21.67 15.73
N SER A 79 -17.49 21.08 16.91
CA SER A 79 -18.41 21.25 18.05
C SER A 79 -17.95 22.46 18.86
N LEU A 80 -18.83 23.44 19.01
CA LEU A 80 -18.57 24.68 19.75
C LEU A 80 -19.45 24.69 21.00
N GLU A 81 -18.82 24.79 22.17
CA GLU A 81 -19.52 25.01 23.43
C GLU A 81 -19.83 26.50 23.63
N ALA A 82 -20.96 26.80 24.25
CA ALA A 82 -21.41 28.17 24.49
C ALA A 82 -20.35 28.99 25.27
N GLY A 83 -19.89 30.07 24.65
CA GLY A 83 -18.92 31.00 25.21
C GLY A 83 -17.45 30.59 25.04
N GLU A 84 -17.16 29.46 24.39
CA GLU A 84 -15.80 29.02 24.06
C GLU A 84 -15.42 29.34 22.62
N ASP A 85 -14.12 29.63 22.42
CA ASP A 85 -13.54 29.93 21.11
C ASP A 85 -12.66 28.77 20.64
N MET A 86 -12.75 28.48 19.35
CA MET A 86 -11.93 27.48 18.67
C MET A 86 -11.18 28.13 17.52
N THR A 87 -9.85 28.09 17.56
CA THR A 87 -9.00 28.59 16.47
C THR A 87 -8.34 27.41 15.75
N GLN A 88 -8.41 27.41 14.41
CA GLN A 88 -7.77 26.40 13.57
C GLN A 88 -7.08 27.03 12.36
N GLU A 89 -5.86 26.58 12.08
CA GLU A 89 -5.07 26.96 10.90
C GLU A 89 -5.31 25.97 9.76
N GLN A 90 -5.44 26.50 8.54
CA GLN A 90 -5.59 25.70 7.33
C GLN A 90 -4.68 26.25 6.23
N PRO A 91 -3.93 25.40 5.50
CA PRO A 91 -3.25 25.84 4.28
C PRO A 91 -4.28 26.20 3.21
N ALA A 92 -3.98 27.23 2.44
CA ALA A 92 -4.82 27.67 1.33
C ALA A 92 -3.98 28.12 0.14
N VAL A 93 -4.42 27.72 -1.05
CA VAL A 93 -3.97 28.28 -2.32
C VAL A 93 -5.14 29.07 -2.93
N PRO A 94 -4.92 30.30 -3.43
CA PRO A 94 -6.00 31.11 -3.98
C PRO A 94 -6.73 30.39 -5.12
N ASP A 95 -8.06 30.47 -5.13
CA ASP A 95 -8.88 30.03 -6.24
C ASP A 95 -9.18 31.22 -7.15
N ASN A 96 -8.54 31.24 -8.32
CA ASN A 96 -8.65 32.33 -9.29
C ASN A 96 -8.39 33.74 -8.69
N GLY A 97 -7.35 33.86 -7.86
CA GLY A 97 -6.96 35.13 -7.23
C GLY A 97 -7.76 35.51 -5.99
N THR A 98 -8.60 34.61 -5.48
CA THR A 98 -9.38 34.85 -4.26
C THR A 98 -9.20 33.75 -3.21
N ILE A 99 -9.35 34.13 -1.94
CA ILE A 99 -9.60 33.19 -0.84
C ILE A 99 -11.01 33.49 -0.31
N THR A 100 -11.89 32.51 -0.41
CA THR A 100 -13.24 32.57 0.15
C THR A 100 -13.35 31.63 1.34
N VAL A 101 -13.80 32.16 2.47
CA VAL A 101 -14.09 31.39 3.69
C VAL A 101 -15.58 31.50 3.98
N THR A 102 -16.25 30.38 4.18
CA THR A 102 -17.69 30.33 4.51
C THR A 102 -17.92 29.39 5.69
N ALA A 103 -18.83 29.73 6.60
CA ALA A 103 -19.29 28.82 7.65
C ALA A 103 -20.74 28.42 7.45
N GLU A 104 -21.01 27.12 7.55
CA GLU A 104 -22.35 26.54 7.61
C GLU A 104 -22.64 26.10 9.05
N SER A 105 -23.65 26.73 9.66
CA SER A 105 -24.06 26.52 11.07
C SER A 105 -25.47 27.07 11.30
N GLU A 106 -26.08 26.73 12.45
CA GLU A 106 -27.42 27.22 12.83
C GLU A 106 -27.42 28.71 13.26
N VAL A 107 -26.27 29.18 13.75
CA VAL A 107 -26.03 30.55 14.21
C VAL A 107 -24.72 31.04 13.59
N SER A 108 -24.50 32.35 13.50
CA SER A 108 -23.20 32.84 13.02
C SER A 108 -22.08 32.46 13.99
N VAL A 109 -21.02 31.85 13.45
CA VAL A 109 -19.90 31.30 14.25
C VAL A 109 -18.54 31.91 13.94
N LEU A 110 -18.38 32.57 12.79
CA LEU A 110 -17.10 33.19 12.43
C LEU A 110 -16.88 34.43 13.31
N LYS A 111 -15.78 34.45 14.07
CA LYS A 111 -15.36 35.61 14.86
C LYS A 111 -14.26 36.38 14.17
N GLU A 112 -13.22 35.67 13.73
CA GLU A 112 -12.04 36.27 13.14
C GLU A 112 -11.48 35.34 12.06
N ILE A 113 -11.02 35.93 10.97
CA ILE A 113 -10.23 35.24 9.95
C ILE A 113 -8.91 35.99 9.82
N LYS A 114 -7.80 35.26 9.91
CA LYS A 114 -6.47 35.78 9.64
C LYS A 114 -5.91 35.08 8.41
N ILE A 115 -5.45 35.86 7.45
CA ILE A 115 -4.79 35.38 6.23
C ILE A 115 -3.33 35.80 6.30
N GLU A 116 -2.41 34.84 6.18
CA GLU A 116 -0.96 35.05 6.22
C GLU A 116 -0.31 34.48 4.99
N ARG A 117 0.49 35.28 4.29
CA ARG A 117 1.26 34.83 3.12
C ARG A 117 2.45 34.00 3.58
N ILE A 118 2.56 32.79 3.06
CA ILE A 118 3.71 31.92 3.29
C ILE A 118 4.84 32.40 2.37
N PRO A 119 6.05 32.63 2.90
CA PRO A 119 7.20 33.03 2.08
C PRO A 119 7.50 32.03 0.96
N GLU A 120 8.02 32.56 -0.16
CA GLU A 120 8.55 31.73 -1.24
C GLU A 120 9.66 30.81 -0.70
N ARG A 121 9.70 29.59 -1.24
CA ARG A 121 10.59 28.52 -0.78
C ARG A 121 11.69 28.31 -1.80
N GLU A 122 12.91 28.14 -1.31
CA GLU A 122 14.06 27.75 -2.12
C GLU A 122 14.08 26.23 -2.32
N ALA A 123 14.78 25.78 -3.36
CA ALA A 123 15.00 24.35 -3.61
C ALA A 123 15.66 23.65 -2.40
N GLY A 124 15.27 22.40 -2.16
CA GLY A 124 15.93 21.54 -1.17
C GLY A 124 17.33 21.11 -1.61
N GLU A 125 18.11 20.55 -0.69
CA GLU A 125 19.34 19.82 -1.02
C GLU A 125 19.04 18.57 -1.86
N TYR A 126 17.93 17.91 -1.52
CA TYR A 126 17.40 16.72 -2.17
C TYR A 126 15.93 16.94 -2.54
N PRO A 127 15.45 16.35 -3.65
CA PRO A 127 14.06 16.51 -4.07
C PRO A 127 13.11 15.74 -3.14
N ALA A 128 11.98 16.37 -2.79
CA ALA A 128 10.85 15.65 -2.20
C ALA A 128 9.91 15.11 -3.29
N ILE A 129 9.35 13.93 -3.04
CA ILE A 129 8.39 13.26 -3.90
C ILE A 129 7.04 13.25 -3.18
N TYR A 130 6.08 14.05 -3.64
CA TYR A 130 4.73 14.06 -3.11
C TYR A 130 3.85 13.11 -3.92
N ILE A 131 2.99 12.35 -3.24
CA ILE A 131 2.00 11.48 -3.90
C ILE A 131 0.60 11.98 -3.54
N ALA A 132 -0.14 12.38 -4.57
CA ALA A 132 -1.56 12.67 -4.51
C ALA A 132 -2.33 11.55 -5.23
N GLY A 133 -3.08 10.76 -4.45
CA GLY A 133 -3.91 9.71 -5.01
C GLY A 133 -4.95 9.16 -4.06
N ASP A 134 -5.44 7.98 -4.40
CA ASP A 134 -6.57 7.33 -3.73
C ASP A 134 -6.13 6.15 -2.83
N SER A 135 -7.00 5.15 -2.65
CA SER A 135 -6.74 3.98 -1.80
C SER A 135 -5.65 3.07 -2.35
N THR A 136 -5.44 2.99 -3.67
CA THR A 136 -4.38 2.11 -4.20
C THR A 136 -2.99 2.70 -4.00
N ALA A 137 -2.88 4.01 -3.74
CA ALA A 137 -1.64 4.70 -3.40
C ALA A 137 -1.45 4.92 -1.88
N GLN A 138 -2.52 4.90 -1.08
CA GLN A 138 -2.52 5.28 0.34
C GLN A 138 -1.51 4.51 1.22
N THR A 139 -0.97 5.21 2.23
CA THR A 139 -0.36 4.57 3.41
C THR A 139 -1.42 4.13 4.42
N TYR A 140 -1.50 2.82 4.68
CA TYR A 140 -2.43 2.22 5.61
C TYR A 140 -1.82 2.02 6.99
N ASN A 141 -2.64 2.17 8.02
CA ASN A 141 -2.24 1.84 9.37
C ASN A 141 -2.23 0.30 9.52
N TYR A 142 -1.05 -0.22 9.82
CA TYR A 142 -0.75 -1.64 9.93
C TYR A 142 -1.56 -2.34 11.04
N ASP A 143 -1.93 -1.66 12.13
CA ASP A 143 -2.75 -2.23 13.21
C ASP A 143 -4.23 -2.38 12.85
N THR A 144 -4.72 -1.55 11.93
CA THR A 144 -6.16 -1.46 11.65
C THR A 144 -6.55 -2.01 10.29
N ALA A 145 -5.66 -1.95 9.29
CA ALA A 145 -6.01 -2.23 7.90
C ALA A 145 -5.16 -3.34 7.26
N TYR A 146 -4.19 -3.90 7.98
CA TYR A 146 -3.40 -5.03 7.47
C TYR A 146 -4.32 -6.19 6.99
N PRO A 147 -3.97 -6.86 5.87
CA PRO A 147 -2.79 -6.68 5.01
C PRO A 147 -2.90 -5.63 3.89
N GLN A 148 -3.91 -4.75 3.90
CA GLN A 148 -4.09 -3.73 2.87
C GLN A 148 -2.89 -2.77 2.81
N THR A 149 -2.33 -2.56 1.62
CA THR A 149 -1.13 -1.74 1.39
C THR A 149 -1.27 -1.00 0.07
N GLY A 150 -0.98 0.31 0.03
CA GLY A 150 -0.94 1.06 -1.24
C GLY A 150 0.46 1.05 -1.87
N TRP A 151 0.55 1.20 -3.21
CA TRP A 151 1.86 1.28 -3.89
C TRP A 151 2.70 2.45 -3.35
N GLY A 152 2.07 3.59 -3.05
CA GLY A 152 2.73 4.76 -2.47
C GLY A 152 3.23 4.55 -1.04
N GLN A 153 2.79 3.50 -0.33
CA GLN A 153 3.28 3.15 1.00
C GLN A 153 4.68 2.52 0.95
N VAL A 154 4.95 1.75 -0.10
CA VAL A 154 6.21 1.03 -0.30
C VAL A 154 7.12 1.73 -1.31
N PHE A 155 6.68 2.84 -1.91
CA PHE A 155 7.40 3.51 -3.00
C PHE A 155 8.78 4.02 -2.59
N ALA A 156 8.94 4.49 -1.34
CA ALA A 156 10.22 4.95 -0.81
C ALA A 156 11.32 3.87 -0.81
N ASP A 157 10.96 2.58 -0.83
CA ASP A 157 11.94 1.50 -0.86
C ASP A 157 12.75 1.44 -2.18
N TYR A 158 12.29 2.13 -3.23
CA TYR A 158 12.93 2.19 -4.55
C TYR A 158 13.74 3.46 -4.79
N PHE A 159 13.99 4.26 -3.75
CA PHE A 159 14.79 5.47 -3.84
C PHE A 159 15.95 5.44 -2.84
N THR A 160 17.01 6.18 -3.13
CA THR A 160 18.08 6.46 -2.17
C THR A 160 17.57 7.33 -1.01
N ASP A 161 18.29 7.32 0.11
CA ASP A 161 18.05 8.22 1.25
C ASP A 161 18.24 9.73 0.91
N GLU A 162 18.75 10.03 -0.28
CA GLU A 162 18.84 11.37 -0.89
C GLU A 162 17.52 11.81 -1.56
N THR A 163 16.38 11.38 -1.03
CA THR A 163 15.02 11.80 -1.42
C THR A 163 14.08 11.74 -0.21
N ASP A 164 12.95 12.44 -0.26
CA ASP A 164 11.90 12.37 0.77
C ASP A 164 10.53 12.08 0.16
N VAL A 165 10.03 10.85 0.32
CA VAL A 165 8.73 10.44 -0.22
C VAL A 165 7.60 10.75 0.77
N ARG A 166 6.72 11.68 0.39
CA ARG A 166 5.59 12.18 1.18
C ARG A 166 4.26 11.75 0.55
N ASN A 167 3.71 10.66 1.07
CA ASN A 167 2.45 10.12 0.57
C ASN A 167 1.23 10.78 1.24
N ILE A 168 0.52 11.63 0.51
CA ILE A 168 -0.67 12.36 0.98
C ILE A 168 -1.98 11.69 0.48
N SER A 169 -1.84 10.58 -0.25
CA SER A 169 -2.95 9.79 -0.79
C SER A 169 -3.87 9.26 0.29
N ILE A 170 -5.15 9.13 -0.04
CA ILE A 170 -6.16 8.70 0.91
C ILE A 170 -7.32 8.00 0.22
N GLY A 171 -7.79 6.92 0.83
CA GLY A 171 -8.85 6.08 0.31
C GLY A 171 -10.15 6.83 0.11
N GLY A 172 -10.83 6.46 -0.97
CA GLY A 172 -12.12 7.02 -1.36
C GLY A 172 -12.05 8.45 -1.91
N ARG A 173 -10.86 9.00 -2.18
CA ARG A 173 -10.72 10.32 -2.80
C ARG A 173 -10.64 10.23 -4.31
N SER A 174 -11.19 11.27 -4.93
CA SER A 174 -11.18 11.63 -6.34
C SER A 174 -10.45 12.96 -6.49
N THR A 175 -10.18 13.41 -7.72
CA THR A 175 -9.58 14.73 -7.98
C THR A 175 -10.35 15.87 -7.28
N LYS A 176 -11.68 15.82 -7.34
CA LYS A 176 -12.59 16.78 -6.69
C LYS A 176 -12.54 16.70 -5.17
N SER A 177 -12.75 15.52 -4.60
CA SER A 177 -12.82 15.38 -3.14
C SER A 177 -11.47 15.60 -2.45
N PHE A 178 -10.35 15.23 -3.10
CA PHE A 178 -9.01 15.48 -2.58
C PHE A 178 -8.69 16.99 -2.50
N ARG A 179 -9.06 17.75 -3.53
CA ARG A 179 -8.98 19.22 -3.53
C ARG A 179 -9.92 19.81 -2.48
N ASN A 180 -11.16 19.35 -2.40
CA ASN A 180 -12.16 19.87 -1.46
C ASN A 180 -11.83 19.57 0.01
N ASP A 181 -11.08 18.50 0.28
CA ASP A 181 -10.56 18.16 1.62
C ASP A 181 -9.29 18.95 2.00
N GLY A 182 -8.68 19.68 1.06
CA GLY A 182 -7.51 20.55 1.30
C GLY A 182 -6.19 19.83 1.24
N ARG A 183 -6.19 18.62 0.70
CA ARG A 183 -5.00 17.79 0.62
C ARG A 183 -4.04 18.27 -0.46
N LEU A 184 -4.57 18.81 -1.57
CA LEU A 184 -3.74 19.46 -2.57
C LEU A 184 -3.07 20.72 -1.99
N ASP A 185 -3.79 21.56 -1.25
CA ASP A 185 -3.22 22.74 -0.58
C ASP A 185 -2.12 22.36 0.42
N ARG A 186 -2.28 21.25 1.17
CA ARG A 186 -1.22 20.72 2.06
C ARG A 186 0.06 20.34 1.33
N ILE A 187 -0.05 19.87 0.09
CA ILE A 187 1.10 19.62 -0.77
C ILE A 187 1.66 20.95 -1.28
N LEU A 188 0.83 21.76 -1.94
CA LEU A 188 1.25 22.98 -2.63
C LEU A 188 1.88 24.02 -1.69
N THR A 189 1.41 24.12 -0.44
CA THR A 189 1.99 25.04 0.55
C THR A 189 3.32 24.55 1.13
N GLN A 190 3.74 23.32 0.85
CA GLN A 190 5.00 22.73 1.31
C GLN A 190 5.99 22.43 0.19
N ILE A 191 5.48 22.17 -1.02
CA ILE A 191 6.28 21.82 -2.19
C ILE A 191 7.22 22.99 -2.55
N ARG A 192 8.43 22.63 -2.97
CA ARG A 192 9.53 23.53 -3.27
C ARG A 192 9.93 23.40 -4.74
N PRO A 193 10.64 24.40 -5.29
CA PRO A 193 11.27 24.25 -6.59
C PRO A 193 12.17 22.99 -6.62
N GLY A 194 12.05 22.17 -7.68
CA GLY A 194 12.77 20.92 -7.83
C GLY A 194 12.15 19.68 -7.19
N ASP A 195 11.04 19.82 -6.45
CA ASP A 195 10.25 18.68 -5.96
C ASP A 195 9.37 18.08 -7.08
N TYR A 196 8.83 16.89 -6.84
CA TYR A 196 7.96 16.18 -7.77
C TYR A 196 6.58 15.91 -7.16
N LEU A 197 5.51 16.03 -7.95
CA LEU A 197 4.15 15.65 -7.54
C LEU A 197 3.61 14.54 -8.46
N PHE A 198 3.51 13.33 -7.92
CA PHE A 198 2.85 12.19 -8.56
C PHE A 198 1.34 12.30 -8.36
N ILE A 199 0.59 12.30 -9.46
CA ILE A 199 -0.86 12.52 -9.48
C ILE A 199 -1.53 11.28 -10.06
N GLN A 200 -2.18 10.48 -9.21
CA GLN A 200 -2.89 9.27 -9.63
C GLN A 200 -4.33 9.28 -9.11
N PHE A 201 -5.29 9.46 -10.03
CA PHE A 201 -6.73 9.44 -9.72
C PHE A 201 -7.52 8.74 -10.84
N GLY A 202 -8.85 8.72 -10.73
CA GLY A 202 -9.75 8.10 -11.70
C GLY A 202 -10.66 7.02 -11.09
N ILE A 203 -10.19 6.29 -10.08
CA ILE A 203 -10.96 5.19 -9.46
C ILE A 203 -12.26 5.69 -8.84
N ASN A 204 -12.17 6.72 -7.97
CA ASN A 204 -13.32 7.27 -7.27
C ASN A 204 -14.00 8.41 -8.03
N ASP A 205 -13.35 8.96 -9.05
CA ASP A 205 -13.91 9.99 -9.92
C ASP A 205 -15.13 9.47 -10.69
N GLY A 206 -15.11 8.18 -11.06
CA GLY A 206 -16.21 7.48 -11.73
C GLY A 206 -17.37 7.03 -10.84
N ALA A 207 -17.32 7.28 -9.52
CA ALA A 207 -18.35 6.83 -8.58
C ALA A 207 -19.62 7.72 -8.63
N VAL A 208 -20.42 7.58 -9.70
CA VAL A 208 -21.63 8.39 -9.97
C VAL A 208 -22.63 8.41 -8.81
N ASP A 209 -22.72 7.32 -8.03
CA ASP A 209 -23.59 7.18 -6.87
C ASP A 209 -23.06 7.90 -5.61
N LYS A 210 -21.86 8.49 -5.68
CA LYS A 210 -21.19 9.27 -4.63
C LYS A 210 -20.91 10.70 -5.12
N PRO A 211 -21.90 11.62 -5.12
CA PRO A 211 -21.76 12.96 -5.71
C PRO A 211 -20.61 13.81 -5.16
N GLU A 212 -20.20 13.56 -3.92
CA GLU A 212 -19.07 14.20 -3.27
C GLU A 212 -17.71 13.79 -3.87
N ARG A 213 -17.65 12.61 -4.51
CA ARG A 213 -16.46 12.07 -5.19
C ARG A 213 -16.57 12.21 -6.71
N TYR A 214 -17.76 11.96 -7.25
CA TYR A 214 -17.99 11.96 -8.69
C TYR A 214 -17.51 13.24 -9.36
N THR A 215 -16.77 13.05 -10.44
CA THR A 215 -16.20 14.12 -11.26
C THR A 215 -16.47 13.79 -12.72
N SER A 216 -17.16 14.69 -13.44
CA SER A 216 -17.37 14.51 -14.88
C SER A 216 -16.04 14.50 -15.62
N ILE A 217 -15.95 13.90 -16.81
CA ILE A 217 -14.68 13.87 -17.57
C ILE A 217 -14.16 15.29 -17.87
N GLU A 218 -15.06 16.22 -18.16
CA GLU A 218 -14.71 17.64 -18.38
C GLU A 218 -14.11 18.27 -17.11
N ASP A 219 -14.78 18.10 -15.97
CA ASP A 219 -14.29 18.63 -14.69
C ASP A 219 -13.00 17.93 -14.25
N TYR A 220 -12.86 16.64 -14.52
CA TYR A 220 -11.67 15.85 -14.18
C TYR A 220 -10.45 16.40 -14.91
N LYS A 221 -10.54 16.56 -16.24
CA LYS A 221 -9.47 17.16 -17.03
C LYS A 221 -9.13 18.55 -16.55
N LYS A 222 -10.13 19.40 -16.33
CA LYS A 222 -9.93 20.77 -15.83
C LYS A 222 -9.26 20.80 -14.45
N LEU A 223 -9.67 19.91 -13.56
CA LEU A 223 -9.05 19.79 -12.23
C LEU A 223 -7.57 19.42 -12.35
N LEU A 224 -7.26 18.41 -13.16
CA LEU A 224 -5.88 18.01 -13.43
C LEU A 224 -5.05 19.15 -14.01
N THR A 225 -5.53 19.82 -15.07
CA THR A 225 -4.77 20.87 -15.76
C THR A 225 -4.59 22.11 -14.89
N ASP A 226 -5.67 22.63 -14.32
CA ASP A 226 -5.67 23.96 -13.71
C ASP A 226 -5.05 23.92 -12.31
N TYR A 227 -5.33 22.85 -11.54
CA TYR A 227 -4.91 22.77 -10.14
C TYR A 227 -3.75 21.82 -9.93
N TYR A 228 -3.84 20.55 -10.33
CA TYR A 228 -2.78 19.59 -10.00
C TYR A 228 -1.49 19.87 -10.79
N ILE A 229 -1.61 20.15 -12.09
CA ILE A 229 -0.47 20.47 -12.96
C ILE A 229 -0.10 21.96 -12.82
N GLY A 230 -1.07 22.85 -13.07
CA GLY A 230 -0.84 24.29 -13.11
C GLY A 230 -0.23 24.85 -11.82
N GLU A 231 -0.81 24.54 -10.66
CA GLU A 231 -0.31 25.06 -9.38
C GLU A 231 1.02 24.44 -8.96
N THR A 232 1.31 23.21 -9.37
CA THR A 232 2.62 22.58 -9.13
C THR A 232 3.72 23.30 -9.91
N ILE A 233 3.49 23.57 -11.19
CA ILE A 233 4.44 24.28 -12.06
C ILE A 233 4.71 25.70 -11.56
N LYS A 234 3.68 26.41 -11.06
CA LYS A 234 3.83 27.75 -10.49
C LYS A 234 4.83 27.80 -9.33
N ARG A 235 5.06 26.68 -8.64
CA ARG A 235 5.98 26.54 -7.51
C ARG A 235 7.35 25.98 -7.91
N GLY A 236 7.61 25.82 -9.21
CA GLY A 236 8.87 25.30 -9.74
C GLY A 236 9.05 23.79 -9.52
N ALA A 237 7.99 23.06 -9.18
CA ALA A 237 7.98 21.63 -9.03
C ALA A 237 7.49 20.93 -10.31
N THR A 238 7.81 19.65 -10.45
CA THR A 238 7.47 18.84 -11.64
C THR A 238 6.25 17.96 -11.37
N PRO A 239 5.11 18.18 -12.03
CA PRO A 239 3.98 17.26 -11.96
C PRO A 239 4.24 16.03 -12.83
N ILE A 240 3.97 14.84 -12.29
CA ILE A 240 4.02 13.56 -13.00
C ILE A 240 2.63 12.96 -12.95
N LEU A 241 2.00 12.79 -14.11
CA LEU A 241 0.65 12.27 -14.21
C LEU A 241 0.67 10.74 -14.35
N LEU A 242 -0.24 10.06 -13.64
CA LEU A 242 -0.40 8.61 -13.68
C LEU A 242 -1.84 8.24 -13.99
N THR A 243 -2.04 7.26 -14.88
CA THR A 243 -3.35 6.60 -15.02
C THR A 243 -3.74 5.89 -13.72
N PRO A 244 -5.04 5.65 -13.45
CA PRO A 244 -5.44 4.80 -12.33
C PRO A 244 -4.89 3.38 -12.50
N THR A 245 -4.49 2.74 -11.39
CA THR A 245 -4.05 1.34 -11.39
C THR A 245 -5.16 0.40 -11.88
N ALA A 246 -4.79 -0.64 -12.63
CA ALA A 246 -5.76 -1.63 -13.12
C ALA A 246 -6.29 -2.53 -11.99
N ALA A 247 -7.60 -2.80 -12.01
CA ALA A 247 -8.23 -3.86 -11.23
C ALA A 247 -7.87 -5.24 -11.78
N ALA A 248 -7.95 -6.29 -10.94
CA ALA A 248 -7.63 -7.68 -11.27
C ALA A 248 -8.70 -8.37 -12.14
N TRP A 249 -9.12 -7.71 -13.22
CA TRP A 249 -10.16 -8.19 -14.11
C TRP A 249 -9.59 -8.96 -15.30
N TRP A 250 -10.35 -9.96 -15.73
CA TRP A 250 -9.95 -10.86 -16.79
C TRP A 250 -11.03 -10.88 -17.87
N ASP A 251 -10.62 -10.85 -19.13
CA ASP A 251 -11.50 -10.99 -20.27
C ASP A 251 -12.06 -12.42 -20.31
N GLY A 252 -13.38 -12.56 -20.38
CA GLY A 252 -14.06 -13.85 -20.32
C GLY A 252 -13.92 -14.71 -21.58
N GLU A 253 -13.50 -14.15 -22.71
CA GLU A 253 -13.34 -14.87 -23.97
C GLU A 253 -11.93 -15.44 -24.14
N ASN A 254 -10.90 -14.65 -23.81
CA ASN A 254 -9.50 -15.03 -24.02
C ASN A 254 -8.71 -15.23 -22.70
N GLY A 255 -9.31 -14.94 -21.55
CA GLY A 255 -8.69 -15.13 -20.24
C GLY A 255 -7.52 -14.20 -19.96
N ARG A 256 -7.39 -13.06 -20.66
CA ARG A 256 -6.30 -12.09 -20.50
C ARG A 256 -6.63 -11.02 -19.47
N PHE A 257 -5.59 -10.48 -18.83
CA PHE A 257 -5.72 -9.38 -17.88
C PHE A 257 -6.23 -8.14 -18.62
N MET A 258 -7.16 -7.40 -18.02
CA MET A 258 -7.80 -6.25 -18.66
C MET A 258 -7.12 -4.95 -18.29
N GLU A 259 -6.93 -4.09 -19.30
CA GLU A 259 -6.61 -2.67 -19.14
C GLU A 259 -7.88 -1.94 -18.63
N SER A 260 -8.19 -2.14 -17.35
CA SER A 260 -9.45 -1.69 -16.74
C SER A 260 -9.48 -0.17 -16.51
N ARG A 261 -10.66 0.39 -16.20
CA ARG A 261 -10.84 1.82 -15.88
C ARG A 261 -10.51 2.78 -17.03
N GLN A 262 -10.76 2.35 -18.27
CA GLN A 262 -10.58 3.15 -19.49
C GLN A 262 -11.32 4.49 -19.46
N ASP A 263 -12.43 4.56 -18.74
CA ASP A 263 -13.23 5.77 -18.55
C ASP A 263 -12.44 6.92 -17.92
N TYR A 264 -11.41 6.64 -17.12
CA TYR A 264 -10.49 7.66 -16.58
C TYR A 264 -9.01 7.48 -17.00
N ALA A 265 -8.59 6.30 -17.46
CA ALA A 265 -7.25 6.12 -18.02
C ALA A 265 -7.08 6.90 -19.34
N VAL A 266 -8.06 6.81 -20.26
CA VAL A 266 -8.04 7.54 -21.53
C VAL A 266 -7.96 9.06 -21.34
N PRO A 267 -8.84 9.73 -20.57
CA PRO A 267 -8.73 11.17 -20.40
C PRO A 267 -7.47 11.61 -19.65
N THR A 268 -6.87 10.73 -18.83
CA THR A 268 -5.56 11.01 -18.21
C THR A 268 -4.45 11.05 -19.26
N ARG A 269 -4.43 10.10 -20.21
CA ARG A 269 -3.51 10.13 -21.36
C ARG A 269 -3.70 11.37 -22.22
N GLU A 270 -4.96 11.75 -22.48
CA GLU A 270 -5.28 12.95 -23.24
C GLU A 270 -4.73 14.20 -22.54
N VAL A 271 -4.88 14.33 -21.21
CA VAL A 271 -4.29 15.46 -20.46
C VAL A 271 -2.76 15.43 -20.52
N ALA A 272 -2.13 14.27 -20.39
CA ALA A 272 -0.68 14.15 -20.53
C ALA A 272 -0.21 14.62 -21.92
N GLU A 273 -0.87 14.18 -22.99
CA GLU A 273 -0.56 14.60 -24.37
C GLU A 273 -0.79 16.10 -24.58
N GLU A 274 -1.91 16.64 -24.07
CA GLU A 274 -2.29 18.05 -24.23
C GLU A 274 -1.33 19.00 -23.48
N THR A 275 -0.85 18.60 -22.30
CA THR A 275 0.00 19.43 -21.44
C THR A 275 1.49 19.20 -21.64
N GLY A 276 1.89 18.02 -22.13
CA GLY A 276 3.28 17.63 -22.32
C GLY A 276 4.05 17.41 -21.01
N VAL A 277 3.34 17.20 -19.89
CA VAL A 277 3.96 16.84 -18.60
C VAL A 277 4.48 15.41 -18.63
N ASP A 278 5.42 15.12 -17.74
CA ASP A 278 5.88 13.76 -17.51
C ASP A 278 4.71 12.84 -17.15
N PHE A 279 4.69 11.63 -17.71
CA PHE A 279 3.55 10.75 -17.67
C PHE A 279 3.97 9.28 -17.55
N ILE A 280 3.31 8.55 -16.64
CA ILE A 280 3.49 7.12 -16.44
C ILE A 280 2.15 6.41 -16.63
N ASP A 281 2.04 5.63 -17.70
CA ASP A 281 0.84 4.86 -18.04
C ASP A 281 0.79 3.54 -17.26
N ILE A 282 0.69 3.62 -15.94
CA ILE A 282 0.74 2.44 -15.07
C ILE A 282 -0.37 1.42 -15.39
N ASN A 283 -1.50 1.85 -15.95
CA ASN A 283 -2.56 0.93 -16.36
C ASN A 283 -2.13 0.06 -17.54
N GLN A 284 -1.55 0.68 -18.57
CA GLN A 284 -0.99 -0.02 -19.72
C GLN A 284 0.19 -0.90 -19.32
N ILE A 285 1.09 -0.40 -18.47
CA ILE A 285 2.25 -1.16 -17.99
C ILE A 285 1.82 -2.41 -17.23
N MET A 286 0.79 -2.31 -16.38
CA MET A 286 0.21 -3.47 -15.69
C MET A 286 -0.40 -4.45 -16.70
N TYR A 287 -1.16 -3.95 -17.68
CA TYR A 287 -1.75 -4.79 -18.74
C TYR A 287 -0.67 -5.57 -19.50
N ASP A 288 0.39 -4.90 -19.95
CA ASP A 288 1.47 -5.53 -20.72
C ASP A 288 2.24 -6.52 -19.86
N THR A 289 2.59 -6.14 -18.62
CA THR A 289 3.36 -7.00 -17.71
C THR A 289 2.59 -8.26 -17.34
N TYR A 290 1.32 -8.12 -16.95
CA TYR A 290 0.52 -9.26 -16.52
C TYR A 290 0.07 -10.15 -17.67
N ASN A 291 0.05 -9.64 -18.90
CA ASN A 291 -0.23 -10.45 -20.08
C ASN A 291 1.01 -11.08 -20.74
N ALA A 292 2.23 -10.68 -20.39
CA ALA A 292 3.45 -11.20 -21.02
C ALA A 292 3.54 -12.74 -21.03
N PRO A 293 3.18 -13.48 -19.95
CA PRO A 293 3.15 -14.94 -19.98
C PRO A 293 2.08 -15.55 -20.90
N PHE A 294 0.99 -14.83 -21.17
CA PHE A 294 -0.07 -15.29 -22.09
C PHE A 294 0.36 -15.19 -23.55
N ASP A 295 1.31 -14.31 -23.85
CA ASP A 295 1.92 -14.18 -25.17
C ASP A 295 3.03 -15.21 -25.42
N SER A 296 3.43 -15.95 -24.38
CA SER A 296 4.40 -17.03 -24.51
C SER A 296 3.79 -18.26 -25.20
N GLU A 297 4.46 -18.72 -26.26
CA GLU A 297 4.18 -19.99 -26.93
C GLU A 297 4.70 -21.21 -26.15
N THR A 298 5.58 -21.00 -25.15
CA THR A 298 6.20 -22.09 -24.39
C THR A 298 5.45 -22.45 -23.11
N LEU A 299 4.62 -21.54 -22.58
CA LEU A 299 3.84 -21.78 -21.37
C LEU A 299 2.50 -22.45 -21.69
N GLY A 300 2.20 -23.54 -20.98
CA GLY A 300 0.94 -24.26 -21.02
C GLY A 300 -0.16 -23.60 -20.16
N ASP A 301 -1.37 -24.15 -20.24
CA ASP A 301 -2.55 -23.58 -19.56
C ASP A 301 -2.41 -23.58 -18.03
N ALA A 302 -1.79 -24.60 -17.44
CA ALA A 302 -1.57 -24.69 -15.99
C ALA A 302 -0.63 -23.58 -15.48
N GLU A 303 0.48 -23.33 -16.18
CA GLU A 303 1.42 -22.26 -15.84
C GLU A 303 0.76 -20.88 -15.96
N LYS A 304 -0.09 -20.70 -16.98
CA LYS A 304 -0.86 -19.46 -17.18
C LYS A 304 -1.90 -19.24 -16.08
N GLU A 305 -2.61 -20.28 -15.64
CA GLU A 305 -3.53 -20.17 -14.50
C GLU A 305 -2.79 -19.91 -13.18
N GLN A 306 -1.63 -20.54 -12.98
CA GLN A 306 -0.79 -20.25 -11.82
C GLN A 306 -0.36 -18.78 -11.80
N TRP A 307 0.03 -18.23 -12.95
CA TRP A 307 0.34 -16.82 -13.08
C TRP A 307 -0.86 -15.90 -12.76
N LYS A 308 -2.09 -16.27 -13.13
CA LYS A 308 -3.29 -15.52 -12.71
C LYS A 308 -3.46 -15.53 -11.19
N ASN A 309 -3.27 -16.68 -10.56
CA ASN A 309 -3.38 -16.83 -9.12
C ASN A 309 -2.31 -16.00 -8.39
N ASP A 310 -1.10 -15.98 -8.94
CA ASP A 310 0.00 -15.15 -8.45
C ASP A 310 -0.34 -13.65 -8.53
N ILE A 311 -0.88 -13.17 -9.66
CA ILE A 311 -1.36 -11.78 -9.77
C ILE A 311 -2.44 -11.49 -8.73
N ARG A 312 -3.45 -12.36 -8.62
CA ARG A 312 -4.57 -12.21 -7.66
C ARG A 312 -4.10 -12.17 -6.21
N SER A 313 -3.05 -12.93 -5.86
CA SER A 313 -2.47 -12.91 -4.51
C SER A 313 -1.88 -11.55 -4.12
N GLY A 314 -1.58 -10.68 -5.10
CA GLY A 314 -1.18 -9.30 -4.88
C GLY A 314 -2.33 -8.34 -4.54
N TYR A 315 -3.58 -8.72 -4.82
CA TYR A 315 -4.77 -7.95 -4.52
C TYR A 315 -5.33 -8.28 -3.13
N PHE A 316 -6.19 -7.42 -2.59
CA PHE A 316 -6.77 -7.51 -1.25
C PHE A 316 -7.90 -8.56 -1.20
N ILE A 317 -7.60 -9.76 -1.70
CA ILE A 317 -8.43 -10.95 -1.62
C ILE A 317 -7.98 -11.69 -0.35
N CYS A 318 -8.74 -11.55 0.73
CA CYS A 318 -8.39 -12.06 2.05
C CYS A 318 -9.23 -13.29 2.40
N GLU A 319 -8.57 -14.29 3.01
CA GLU A 319 -9.27 -15.36 3.71
C GLU A 319 -9.97 -14.82 4.98
N PRO A 320 -10.98 -15.52 5.51
CA PRO A 320 -11.55 -15.18 6.82
C PRO A 320 -10.47 -15.04 7.89
N LEU A 321 -10.58 -14.00 8.72
CA LEU A 321 -9.67 -13.64 9.81
C LEU A 321 -8.25 -13.22 9.42
N GLU A 322 -7.90 -13.19 8.13
CA GLU A 322 -6.62 -12.63 7.66
C GLU A 322 -6.52 -11.13 7.96
N SER A 323 -7.63 -10.39 7.73
CA SER A 323 -7.73 -8.96 8.06
C SER A 323 -8.61 -8.71 9.29
N LYS A 324 -8.13 -7.84 10.19
CA LYS A 324 -8.92 -7.36 11.35
C LYS A 324 -10.10 -6.48 10.92
N ALA A 325 -9.92 -5.68 9.88
CA ALA A 325 -10.97 -4.81 9.35
C ALA A 325 -12.06 -5.59 8.61
N TYR A 326 -11.70 -6.74 8.04
CA TYR A 326 -12.57 -7.59 7.25
C TYR A 326 -12.50 -9.04 7.74
N PRO A 327 -13.07 -9.34 8.92
CA PRO A 327 -12.93 -10.66 9.55
C PRO A 327 -13.61 -11.79 8.75
N GLU A 328 -14.57 -11.47 7.87
CA GLU A 328 -15.20 -12.42 6.93
C GLU A 328 -14.33 -12.75 5.71
N GLY A 329 -13.21 -12.04 5.51
CA GLY A 329 -12.44 -12.06 4.28
C GLY A 329 -12.98 -11.08 3.22
N THR A 330 -12.33 -11.06 2.07
CA THR A 330 -12.64 -10.13 0.96
C THR A 330 -12.33 -10.79 -0.38
N ASN A 331 -13.05 -10.39 -1.44
CA ASN A 331 -12.68 -10.68 -2.83
C ASN A 331 -12.47 -9.36 -3.58
N ASP A 332 -11.58 -8.51 -3.04
CA ASP A 332 -11.36 -7.16 -3.53
C ASP A 332 -10.30 -7.14 -4.62
N GLU A 333 -10.74 -6.91 -5.86
CA GLU A 333 -9.90 -6.87 -7.05
C GLU A 333 -9.37 -5.45 -7.36
N THR A 334 -9.56 -4.48 -6.45
CA THR A 334 -9.08 -3.10 -6.59
C THR A 334 -7.92 -2.80 -5.65
N HIS A 335 -8.08 -3.11 -4.37
CA HIS A 335 -7.08 -2.82 -3.36
C HIS A 335 -5.98 -3.87 -3.36
N LEU A 336 -4.84 -3.54 -2.78
CA LEU A 336 -3.62 -4.34 -2.86
C LEU A 336 -3.22 -4.85 -1.48
N LYS A 337 -2.54 -6.00 -1.47
CA LYS A 337 -1.65 -6.41 -0.37
C LYS A 337 -0.24 -5.90 -0.66
N GLU A 338 0.67 -6.04 0.28
CA GLU A 338 2.07 -5.60 0.14
C GLU A 338 2.72 -6.14 -1.15
N LYS A 339 2.46 -7.40 -1.52
CA LYS A 339 2.94 -8.00 -2.77
C LYS A 339 2.54 -7.21 -4.02
N GLY A 340 1.25 -6.92 -4.20
CA GLY A 340 0.77 -6.16 -5.36
C GLY A 340 1.22 -4.70 -5.33
N ALA A 341 1.26 -4.09 -4.13
CA ALA A 341 1.77 -2.75 -3.94
C ALA A 341 3.25 -2.63 -4.35
N ARG A 342 4.08 -3.62 -4.01
CA ARG A 342 5.50 -3.66 -4.39
C ARG A 342 5.69 -3.83 -5.89
N ARG A 343 4.90 -4.69 -6.55
CA ARG A 343 4.94 -4.86 -8.02
C ARG A 343 4.63 -3.55 -8.74
N ILE A 344 3.53 -2.91 -8.38
CA ILE A 344 3.11 -1.64 -9.00
C ILE A 344 4.13 -0.54 -8.69
N ALA A 345 4.61 -0.43 -7.45
CA ALA A 345 5.64 0.55 -7.09
C ALA A 345 6.95 0.34 -7.85
N LYS A 346 7.38 -0.92 -8.08
CA LYS A 346 8.56 -1.25 -8.90
C LYS A 346 8.37 -0.86 -10.35
N MET A 347 7.19 -1.11 -10.93
CA MET A 347 6.86 -0.68 -12.30
C MET A 347 6.93 0.85 -12.42
N ILE A 348 6.31 1.58 -11.49
CA ILE A 348 6.36 3.05 -11.47
C ILE A 348 7.81 3.54 -11.30
N ALA A 349 8.58 2.96 -10.38
CA ALA A 349 9.98 3.33 -10.18
C ALA A 349 10.85 3.03 -11.41
N GLY A 350 10.56 1.94 -12.13
CA GLY A 350 11.17 1.62 -13.42
C GLY A 350 11.01 2.74 -14.44
N GLU A 351 9.78 3.20 -14.62
CA GLU A 351 9.49 4.35 -15.50
C GLU A 351 10.16 5.63 -15.02
N VAL A 352 10.23 5.86 -13.71
CA VAL A 352 10.98 7.01 -13.16
C VAL A 352 12.46 6.91 -13.51
N LYS A 353 13.06 5.72 -13.41
CA LYS A 353 14.47 5.49 -13.74
C LYS A 353 14.77 5.82 -15.19
N GLU A 354 13.88 5.41 -16.09
CA GLU A 354 14.10 5.48 -17.54
C GLU A 354 13.68 6.82 -18.16
N ASN A 355 12.59 7.41 -17.67
CA ASN A 355 11.85 8.43 -18.41
C ASN A 355 11.70 9.77 -17.65
N ILE A 356 12.08 9.86 -16.37
CA ILE A 356 11.89 11.07 -15.56
C ILE A 356 13.24 11.70 -15.22
N ASP A 357 13.62 12.70 -16.01
CA ASP A 357 14.89 13.41 -15.87
C ASP A 357 15.06 14.04 -14.48
N GLY A 358 16.27 13.90 -13.92
CA GLY A 358 16.64 14.39 -12.59
C GLY A 358 16.18 13.50 -11.43
N LEU A 359 15.02 12.86 -11.53
CA LEU A 359 14.53 11.95 -10.47
C LEU A 359 15.07 10.53 -10.63
N GLY A 360 15.25 10.06 -11.87
CA GLY A 360 15.75 8.73 -12.17
C GLY A 360 17.12 8.43 -11.54
N ASP A 361 17.97 9.42 -11.30
CA ASP A 361 19.27 9.23 -10.67
C ASP A 361 19.18 8.68 -9.25
N TYR A 362 18.08 8.96 -8.55
CA TYR A 362 17.83 8.52 -7.18
C TYR A 362 17.13 7.16 -7.08
N VAL A 363 16.69 6.58 -8.20
CA VAL A 363 15.98 5.30 -8.20
C VAL A 363 16.95 4.13 -8.05
N VAL A 364 16.61 3.22 -7.13
CA VAL A 364 17.30 1.97 -6.81
C VAL A 364 16.34 0.79 -7.06
N LEU A 365 16.42 0.19 -8.25
CA LEU A 365 15.68 -1.04 -8.60
C LEU A 365 16.44 -2.31 -8.25
N GLU A 366 17.77 -2.20 -8.22
CA GLU A 366 18.70 -3.29 -7.95
C GLU A 366 19.45 -3.00 -6.66
N ARG A 367 19.37 -3.92 -5.70
CA ARG A 367 20.08 -3.83 -4.44
C ARG A 367 21.28 -4.74 -4.44
N ARG A 368 22.41 -4.18 -4.03
CA ARG A 368 23.68 -4.89 -3.93
C ARG A 368 24.25 -4.68 -2.53
N PHE A 369 25.01 -5.66 -2.08
CA PHE A 369 25.63 -5.66 -0.75
C PHE A 369 27.14 -5.75 -0.89
N ASP A 370 27.88 -5.03 -0.03
CA ASP A 370 29.33 -4.91 -0.14
C ASP A 370 30.06 -6.22 0.21
N ASP A 371 29.42 -7.08 0.99
CA ASP A 371 29.99 -8.27 1.62
C ASP A 371 29.57 -9.60 0.99
N ILE A 372 28.97 -9.57 -0.21
CA ILE A 372 28.53 -10.77 -0.94
C ILE A 372 29.27 -10.98 -2.27
N SER A 373 30.21 -10.12 -2.64
CA SER A 373 30.98 -10.28 -3.89
C SER A 373 31.77 -11.59 -3.87
N ASP A 374 31.66 -12.37 -4.95
CA ASP A 374 32.24 -13.72 -5.12
C ASP A 374 31.67 -14.77 -4.13
N HIS A 375 30.59 -14.44 -3.41
CA HIS A 375 29.93 -15.36 -2.49
C HIS A 375 29.02 -16.33 -3.26
N TRP A 376 28.97 -17.60 -2.84
CA TRP A 376 28.17 -18.63 -3.54
C TRP A 376 26.66 -18.30 -3.60
N ALA A 377 26.19 -17.51 -2.64
CA ALA A 377 24.79 -17.08 -2.55
C ALA A 377 24.52 -15.70 -3.17
N GLU A 378 25.51 -15.04 -3.79
CA GLU A 378 25.41 -13.66 -4.28
C GLU A 378 24.17 -13.45 -5.15
N ASP A 379 23.99 -14.29 -6.15
CA ASP A 379 22.85 -14.23 -7.07
C ASP A 379 21.52 -14.49 -6.36
N PHE A 380 21.44 -15.45 -5.44
CA PHE A 380 20.23 -15.70 -4.66
C PHE A 380 19.86 -14.49 -3.82
N ILE A 381 20.85 -13.84 -3.20
CA ILE A 381 20.68 -12.65 -2.36
C ILE A 381 20.23 -11.47 -3.20
N ASN A 382 20.88 -11.21 -4.34
CA ASN A 382 20.52 -10.13 -5.26
C ASN A 382 19.12 -10.33 -5.84
N ALA A 383 18.81 -11.53 -6.34
CA ALA A 383 17.50 -11.89 -6.86
C ALA A 383 16.39 -11.67 -5.83
N TYR A 384 16.62 -12.13 -4.61
CA TYR A 384 15.66 -11.97 -3.53
C TYR A 384 15.50 -10.49 -3.15
N ALA A 385 16.60 -9.74 -3.05
CA ALA A 385 16.57 -8.32 -2.72
C ALA A 385 15.81 -7.48 -3.75
N ASP A 386 15.99 -7.78 -5.03
CA ASP A 386 15.39 -7.06 -6.15
C ASP A 386 13.88 -7.33 -6.27
N ASN A 387 13.41 -8.52 -5.87
CA ASN A 387 12.00 -8.92 -6.03
C ASN A 387 11.16 -8.79 -4.74
N LEU A 388 11.77 -9.00 -3.58
CA LEU A 388 11.09 -9.04 -2.28
C LEU A 388 11.62 -7.98 -1.31
N ASN A 389 12.41 -7.02 -1.81
CA ASN A 389 12.88 -5.87 -1.05
C ASN A 389 13.71 -6.25 0.20
N LEU A 390 14.47 -7.34 0.13
CA LEU A 390 15.34 -7.73 1.24
C LEU A 390 16.36 -6.64 1.54
N LYS A 391 16.46 -6.30 2.83
CA LYS A 391 17.38 -5.29 3.36
C LYS A 391 18.56 -5.97 4.03
N GLY A 392 19.70 -5.31 3.97
CA GLY A 392 20.88 -5.65 4.77
C GLY A 392 20.59 -5.43 6.26
N ARG A 393 21.39 -6.04 7.12
CA ARG A 393 21.27 -5.81 8.58
C ARG A 393 21.84 -4.46 8.99
N ASN A 394 22.81 -3.94 8.23
CA ASN A 394 23.44 -2.66 8.51
C ASN A 394 23.81 -1.94 7.20
N GLY A 395 22.88 -1.15 6.67
CA GLY A 395 23.06 -0.44 5.40
C GLY A 395 23.33 -1.42 4.25
N SER A 396 24.51 -1.30 3.63
CA SER A 396 24.97 -2.13 2.51
C SER A 396 25.57 -3.49 2.91
N SER A 397 25.56 -3.88 4.19
CA SER A 397 26.04 -5.21 4.62
C SER A 397 24.87 -6.19 4.79
N PHE A 398 24.94 -7.31 4.06
CA PHE A 398 23.99 -8.42 4.13
C PHE A 398 24.27 -9.35 5.32
N GLU A 399 25.55 -9.55 5.65
CA GLU A 399 26.06 -10.53 6.60
C GLU A 399 25.73 -12.00 6.22
N PRO A 400 26.26 -12.52 5.09
CA PRO A 400 25.86 -13.83 4.56
C PRO A 400 26.15 -15.00 5.51
N GLU A 401 27.22 -14.91 6.30
CA GLU A 401 27.69 -15.96 7.22
C GLU A 401 27.12 -15.85 8.64
N SER A 402 26.37 -14.79 8.93
CA SER A 402 25.75 -14.62 10.26
C SER A 402 24.58 -15.60 10.42
N GLU A 403 24.37 -16.07 11.65
CA GLU A 403 23.19 -16.88 11.99
C GLU A 403 21.91 -16.09 11.71
N VAL A 404 20.91 -16.76 11.13
CA VAL A 404 19.58 -16.21 10.86
C VAL A 404 18.61 -16.64 11.96
N THR A 405 17.70 -15.74 12.34
CA THR A 405 16.72 -16.06 13.39
C THR A 405 15.50 -16.79 12.83
N ARG A 406 14.71 -17.42 13.71
CA ARG A 406 13.43 -18.03 13.37
C ARG A 406 12.47 -17.05 12.69
N ALA A 407 12.36 -15.83 13.21
CA ALA A 407 11.51 -14.78 12.64
C ALA A 407 12.01 -14.28 11.29
N GLU A 408 13.33 -14.13 11.12
CA GLU A 408 13.92 -13.73 9.84
C GLU A 408 13.66 -14.77 8.75
N LEU A 409 13.94 -16.06 9.01
CA LEU A 409 13.63 -17.13 8.06
C LEU A 409 12.13 -17.17 7.75
N LEU A 410 11.27 -17.09 8.79
CA LEU A 410 9.83 -17.15 8.61
C LEU A 410 9.34 -16.06 7.66
N LYS A 411 9.75 -14.80 7.88
CA LYS A 411 9.43 -13.70 6.97
C LYS A 411 9.97 -13.98 5.56
N MET A 412 11.23 -14.41 5.44
CA MET A 412 11.84 -14.65 4.13
C MET A 412 11.06 -15.68 3.30
N VAL A 413 10.69 -16.80 3.91
CA VAL A 413 9.99 -17.87 3.19
C VAL A 413 8.53 -17.50 2.94
N MET A 414 7.84 -16.86 3.89
CA MET A 414 6.46 -16.40 3.69
C MET A 414 6.37 -15.38 2.55
N ASP A 415 7.26 -14.39 2.50
CA ASP A 415 7.33 -13.41 1.41
C ASP A 415 7.60 -14.11 0.07
N ALA A 416 8.54 -15.06 0.04
CA ALA A 416 8.88 -15.83 -1.16
C ALA A 416 7.74 -16.71 -1.67
N CYS A 417 6.90 -17.21 -0.75
CA CYS A 417 5.72 -17.99 -1.08
C CYS A 417 4.45 -17.13 -1.26
N GLY A 418 4.55 -15.80 -1.18
CA GLY A 418 3.40 -14.91 -1.28
C GLY A 418 2.35 -15.10 -0.18
N ILE A 419 2.75 -15.68 0.96
CA ILE A 419 1.87 -15.92 2.10
C ILE A 419 1.81 -14.64 2.93
N ALA A 420 0.64 -14.01 2.94
CA ALA A 420 0.41 -12.89 3.84
C ALA A 420 0.42 -13.36 5.30
N GLY A 421 0.95 -12.52 6.18
CA GLY A 421 0.68 -12.67 7.60
C GLY A 421 -0.80 -12.42 7.90
N HIS A 422 -1.21 -12.67 9.14
CA HIS A 422 -2.58 -12.42 9.60
C HIS A 422 -2.58 -11.39 10.72
N ALA A 423 -3.69 -10.67 10.88
CA ALA A 423 -3.84 -9.70 11.96
C ALA A 423 -3.61 -10.34 13.34
N TYR A 424 -2.69 -9.76 14.12
CA TYR A 424 -2.35 -10.24 15.46
C TYR A 424 -3.59 -10.35 16.35
N ARG A 425 -3.72 -11.48 17.05
CA ARG A 425 -4.81 -11.73 18.00
C ARG A 425 -4.26 -11.72 19.43
N GLU A 426 -4.79 -10.79 20.22
CA GLU A 426 -4.51 -10.70 21.65
C GLU A 426 -4.94 -12.01 22.33
N ASP A 427 -4.10 -12.53 23.24
CA ASP A 427 -4.29 -13.76 24.03
C ASP A 427 -3.87 -15.11 23.40
N GLU A 428 -3.39 -15.13 22.15
CA GLU A 428 -2.73 -16.32 21.60
C GLU A 428 -1.29 -16.45 22.11
N CYS A 429 -0.79 -17.69 22.14
CA CYS A 429 0.55 -18.06 22.61
C CYS A 429 1.64 -17.64 21.61
N LEU A 430 1.70 -16.33 21.36
CA LEU A 430 2.74 -15.65 20.62
C LEU A 430 3.65 -15.02 21.68
N ASP A 431 4.92 -15.42 21.76
CA ASP A 431 5.93 -14.74 22.59
C ASP A 431 6.34 -13.37 22.09
N THR A 432 5.50 -12.78 21.26
CA THR A 432 5.71 -11.50 20.66
C THR A 432 4.97 -10.49 21.50
N ALA A 433 5.66 -9.46 21.98
CA ALA A 433 4.93 -8.28 22.43
C ALA A 433 4.08 -7.75 21.25
N ALA A 434 2.99 -7.04 21.54
CA ALA A 434 2.08 -6.53 20.50
C ALA A 434 2.80 -5.61 19.48
N ASP A 435 4.02 -5.17 19.76
CA ASP A 435 4.88 -4.34 18.91
C ASP A 435 6.01 -5.11 18.19
N ALA A 436 6.10 -6.44 18.34
CA ALA A 436 7.09 -7.23 17.62
C ALA A 436 6.87 -7.16 16.10
N TRP A 437 7.94 -6.93 15.35
CA TRP A 437 7.89 -6.74 13.91
C TRP A 437 7.38 -7.98 13.14
N TYR A 438 7.60 -9.18 13.68
CA TYR A 438 7.25 -10.45 13.03
C TYR A 438 5.89 -11.02 13.44
N ARG A 439 5.11 -10.33 14.29
CA ARG A 439 3.88 -10.90 14.88
C ARG A 439 2.81 -11.30 13.86
N PHE A 440 2.69 -10.57 12.74
CA PHE A 440 1.70 -10.89 11.70
C PHE A 440 2.12 -12.12 10.90
N TYR A 441 3.42 -12.23 10.59
CA TYR A 441 3.99 -13.42 9.97
C TYR A 441 3.79 -14.64 10.87
N LEU A 442 4.11 -14.52 12.16
CA LEU A 442 3.90 -15.60 13.11
C LEU A 442 2.42 -16.00 13.23
N GLN A 443 1.52 -15.03 13.34
CA GLN A 443 0.08 -15.30 13.39
C GLN A 443 -0.41 -16.04 12.14
N GLY A 444 -0.04 -15.55 10.95
CA GLY A 444 -0.41 -16.20 9.69
C GLY A 444 0.18 -17.60 9.55
N ALA A 445 1.42 -17.78 10.01
CA ALA A 445 2.08 -19.08 10.02
C ALA A 445 1.39 -20.09 10.94
N LEU A 446 0.94 -19.66 12.11
CA LEU A 446 0.20 -20.51 13.04
C LEU A 446 -1.19 -20.88 12.52
N ASP A 447 -1.90 -19.92 11.92
CA ASP A 447 -3.21 -20.11 11.31
C ASP A 447 -3.16 -21.11 10.16
N LYS A 448 -2.08 -21.07 9.37
CA LYS A 448 -1.83 -21.98 8.25
C LYS A 448 -1.12 -23.28 8.65
N GLY A 449 -0.86 -23.49 9.95
CA GLY A 449 -0.21 -24.71 10.46
C GLY A 449 1.23 -24.91 9.97
N ILE A 450 1.93 -23.81 9.66
CA ILE A 450 3.32 -23.79 9.18
C ILE A 450 4.29 -24.07 10.32
N ILE A 451 4.00 -23.56 11.53
CA ILE A 451 4.88 -23.73 12.70
C ILE A 451 4.57 -25.07 13.39
N PRO A 452 5.53 -26.01 13.49
CA PRO A 452 5.38 -27.23 14.28
C PRO A 452 5.13 -26.92 15.76
N ALA A 453 4.40 -27.80 16.45
CA ALA A 453 4.09 -27.62 17.87
C ALA A 453 5.35 -27.55 18.75
N GLU A 454 6.40 -28.27 18.35
CA GLU A 454 7.69 -28.35 19.01
C GLU A 454 8.46 -27.01 18.96
N MET A 455 8.21 -26.18 17.95
CA MET A 455 8.77 -24.83 17.85
C MET A 455 8.02 -23.81 18.70
N ALA A 456 6.87 -24.18 19.28
CA ALA A 456 6.04 -23.36 20.14
C ALA A 456 6.12 -23.83 21.61
N GLU A 457 7.34 -24.00 22.13
CA GLU A 457 7.58 -24.55 23.47
C GLU A 457 6.84 -23.74 24.56
N GLY A 458 6.03 -24.41 25.38
CA GLY A 458 5.18 -23.78 26.39
C GLY A 458 3.74 -23.48 25.94
N CYS A 459 3.46 -23.53 24.64
CA CYS A 459 2.11 -23.49 24.09
C CYS A 459 1.48 -24.89 24.19
N THR A 460 0.84 -25.17 25.33
CA THR A 460 0.40 -26.53 25.68
C THR A 460 -1.00 -26.92 25.19
N GLY A 461 -1.80 -25.96 24.72
CA GLY A 461 -3.17 -26.21 24.27
C GLY A 461 -3.41 -25.69 22.87
N THR A 462 -3.34 -26.58 21.88
CA THR A 462 -3.92 -26.36 20.54
C THR A 462 -5.39 -26.78 20.61
N GLU A 463 -6.31 -25.82 20.62
CA GLU A 463 -7.73 -26.09 20.50
C GLU A 463 -8.24 -25.53 19.17
N THR A 464 -8.82 -26.37 18.33
CA THR A 464 -9.61 -25.89 17.20
C THR A 464 -10.88 -25.28 17.75
N GLN A 465 -11.02 -23.96 17.62
CA GLN A 465 -12.20 -23.20 18.00
C GLN A 465 -12.94 -22.76 16.74
N THR A 466 -14.22 -23.10 16.64
CA THR A 466 -15.11 -22.50 15.64
C THR A 466 -15.46 -21.09 16.10
N LYS A 467 -14.84 -20.10 15.45
CA LYS A 467 -15.13 -18.68 15.70
C LYS A 467 -16.28 -18.23 14.83
N THR A 468 -17.37 -17.80 15.45
CA THR A 468 -18.44 -17.07 14.74
C THR A 468 -17.91 -15.69 14.37
N ILE A 469 -17.79 -15.46 13.06
CA ILE A 469 -17.42 -14.18 12.47
C ILE A 469 -18.69 -13.31 12.36
N THR A 470 -19.78 -13.93 11.91
CA THR A 470 -21.05 -13.25 11.66
C THR A 470 -22.18 -14.11 12.16
N GLU A 471 -23.04 -13.50 12.97
CA GLU A 471 -24.22 -14.16 13.52
C GLU A 471 -25.26 -14.42 12.41
N ALA A 472 -26.04 -15.48 12.57
CA ALA A 472 -27.15 -15.76 11.67
C ALA A 472 -28.23 -14.67 11.78
N THR A 473 -28.85 -14.33 10.65
CA THR A 473 -30.01 -13.44 10.58
C THR A 473 -31.22 -14.20 10.03
N GLU A 474 -32.38 -13.54 9.93
CA GLU A 474 -33.53 -14.13 9.22
C GLU A 474 -33.25 -14.35 7.71
N GLU A 475 -32.25 -13.65 7.16
CA GLU A 475 -31.92 -13.65 5.73
C GLU A 475 -30.56 -14.29 5.39
N SER A 476 -29.75 -14.68 6.39
CA SER A 476 -28.39 -15.20 6.19
C SER A 476 -27.97 -16.24 7.25
N GLU A 477 -27.17 -17.23 6.84
CA GLU A 477 -26.53 -18.17 7.76
C GLU A 477 -25.36 -17.49 8.50
N ALA A 478 -24.96 -18.08 9.64
CA ALA A 478 -23.78 -17.62 10.36
C ALA A 478 -22.51 -17.92 9.54
N VAL A 479 -21.57 -16.98 9.54
CA VAL A 479 -20.22 -17.19 8.99
C VAL A 479 -19.32 -17.59 10.14
N THR A 480 -18.69 -18.76 10.03
CA THR A 480 -17.80 -19.29 11.05
C THR A 480 -16.49 -19.74 10.42
N ALA A 481 -15.38 -19.61 11.15
CA ALA A 481 -14.08 -20.14 10.76
C ALA A 481 -13.51 -20.98 11.89
N ASP A 482 -13.00 -22.17 11.56
CA ASP A 482 -12.25 -22.97 12.50
C ASP A 482 -10.82 -22.43 12.57
N ILE A 483 -10.42 -21.99 13.77
CA ILE A 483 -9.07 -21.52 14.03
C ILE A 483 -8.40 -22.40 15.06
N THR A 484 -7.13 -22.69 14.83
CA THR A 484 -6.28 -23.31 15.86
C THR A 484 -5.78 -22.21 16.77
N VAL A 485 -6.30 -22.17 17.99
CA VAL A 485 -5.85 -21.23 19.01
C VAL A 485 -4.75 -21.89 19.82
N TYR A 486 -3.59 -21.25 19.87
CA TYR A 486 -2.48 -21.69 20.68
C TYR A 486 -2.60 -21.03 22.06
N THR A 487 -2.73 -21.82 23.12
CA THR A 487 -2.87 -21.35 24.52
C THR A 487 -1.74 -21.91 25.39
N GLY A 488 -1.26 -21.13 26.38
CA GLY A 488 -0.15 -21.55 27.25
C GLY A 488 0.89 -20.44 27.51
N GLY A 489 2.06 -20.82 28.03
CA GLY A 489 3.19 -19.91 28.21
C GLY A 489 3.99 -19.72 26.92
N LYS A 490 4.68 -18.58 26.79
CA LYS A 490 5.61 -18.20 25.68
C LYS A 490 6.58 -19.37 25.37
N SER A 491 6.88 -19.78 24.11
CA SER A 491 7.54 -18.97 23.07
C SER A 491 7.92 -19.67 21.74
N PHE A 492 7.62 -19.02 20.59
CA PHE A 492 8.22 -19.32 19.27
C PHE A 492 9.73 -18.98 19.22
N ASN A 493 10.18 -18.09 20.11
CA ASN A 493 11.53 -17.56 20.23
C ASN A 493 12.06 -16.96 18.93
N GLY A 494 11.29 -16.04 18.34
CA GLY A 494 11.55 -15.49 17.01
C GLY A 494 12.95 -14.89 16.81
N ASP A 495 13.58 -14.38 17.88
CA ASP A 495 14.91 -13.78 17.84
C ASP A 495 16.06 -14.79 18.04
N THR A 496 15.76 -16.07 18.24
CA THR A 496 16.79 -17.11 18.39
C THR A 496 17.25 -17.65 17.03
N PRO A 497 18.53 -18.02 16.88
CA PRO A 497 19.03 -18.73 15.70
C PRO A 497 18.20 -19.97 15.39
N ILE A 498 17.83 -20.14 14.13
CA ILE A 498 17.07 -21.31 13.70
C ILE A 498 18.00 -22.48 13.33
N THR A 499 17.62 -23.68 13.76
CA THR A 499 18.31 -24.92 13.38
C THR A 499 17.92 -25.41 11.99
N ARG A 500 18.72 -26.30 11.38
CA ARG A 500 18.41 -26.90 10.07
C ARG A 500 17.12 -27.70 10.08
N GLY A 501 16.84 -28.45 11.15
CA GLY A 501 15.58 -29.20 11.29
C GLY A 501 14.35 -28.28 11.32
N GLU A 502 14.42 -27.21 12.12
CA GLU A 502 13.36 -26.21 12.21
C GLU A 502 13.17 -25.45 10.89
N ALA A 503 14.27 -25.07 10.24
CA ALA A 503 14.23 -24.41 8.93
C ALA A 503 13.56 -25.29 7.88
N ALA A 504 13.87 -26.59 7.85
CA ALA A 504 13.22 -27.53 6.95
C ALA A 504 11.70 -27.61 7.20
N ALA A 505 11.28 -27.64 8.47
CA ALA A 505 9.87 -27.69 8.82
C ALA A 505 9.11 -26.43 8.39
N VAL A 506 9.67 -25.23 8.64
CA VAL A 506 9.06 -23.95 8.24
C VAL A 506 8.99 -23.84 6.71
N VAL A 507 10.08 -24.16 6.00
CA VAL A 507 10.13 -24.08 4.53
C VAL A 507 9.10 -25.00 3.90
N TYR A 508 9.05 -26.25 4.34
CA TYR A 508 8.06 -27.21 3.85
C TYR A 508 6.62 -26.83 4.22
N GLY A 509 6.41 -26.26 5.42
CA GLY A 509 5.13 -25.73 5.86
C GLY A 509 4.63 -24.63 4.92
N CYS A 510 5.48 -23.67 4.56
CA CYS A 510 5.15 -22.62 3.60
C CYS A 510 4.80 -23.18 2.21
N ILE A 511 5.60 -24.12 1.69
CA ILE A 511 5.33 -24.74 0.38
C ILE A 511 3.96 -25.41 0.38
N LYS A 512 3.63 -26.22 1.40
CA LYS A 512 2.31 -26.84 1.51
C LYS A 512 1.19 -25.81 1.63
N ALA A 513 1.39 -24.76 2.42
CA ALA A 513 0.39 -23.72 2.62
C ALA A 513 0.11 -22.92 1.33
N ALA A 514 1.10 -22.76 0.46
CA ALA A 514 0.96 -22.08 -0.83
C ALA A 514 0.44 -22.98 -1.95
N ALA A 515 0.97 -24.21 -2.06
CA ALA A 515 0.65 -25.16 -3.14
C ALA A 515 -0.65 -25.95 -2.89
N GLY A 516 -1.11 -26.07 -1.64
CA GLY A 516 -2.31 -26.84 -1.29
C GLY A 516 -2.22 -28.31 -1.71
N ASP A 517 -3.34 -28.88 -2.18
CA ASP A 517 -3.45 -30.28 -2.63
C ASP A 517 -2.67 -30.58 -3.93
N GLU A 518 -2.10 -29.56 -4.58
CA GLU A 518 -1.40 -29.69 -5.87
C GLU A 518 0.11 -30.01 -5.71
N LEU A 519 0.63 -30.02 -4.48
CA LEU A 519 2.04 -30.32 -4.24
C LEU A 519 2.36 -31.79 -4.54
N GLU A 520 2.95 -32.05 -5.70
CA GLU A 520 3.49 -33.36 -6.05
C GLU A 520 4.93 -33.52 -5.52
N ILE A 521 5.10 -34.39 -4.52
CA ILE A 521 6.43 -34.77 -4.03
C ILE A 521 6.94 -35.93 -4.89
N PRO A 522 8.07 -35.77 -5.61
CA PRO A 522 8.62 -36.84 -6.42
C PRO A 522 8.91 -38.10 -5.61
N ALA A 523 8.64 -39.27 -6.18
CA ALA A 523 9.06 -40.54 -5.60
C ALA A 523 10.60 -40.57 -5.50
N GLU A 524 11.07 -40.50 -4.25
CA GLU A 524 12.45 -40.47 -3.76
C GLU A 524 13.51 -41.04 -4.73
N GLN A 525 14.44 -40.19 -5.19
CA GLN A 525 15.67 -40.63 -5.88
C GLN A 525 16.91 -39.86 -5.43
N GLN A 526 17.40 -40.15 -4.23
CA GLN A 526 18.81 -40.42 -3.87
C GLN A 526 18.90 -40.63 -2.34
N GLY A 527 19.60 -41.67 -1.89
CA GLY A 527 19.40 -42.35 -0.60
C GLY A 527 19.70 -41.57 0.69
N ASP A 528 19.14 -42.06 1.79
CA ASP A 528 19.13 -41.55 3.18
C ASP A 528 20.36 -40.75 3.64
N PHE A 529 20.14 -39.76 4.51
CA PHE A 529 21.24 -39.04 5.16
C PHE A 529 21.98 -39.99 6.11
N ALA A 530 23.30 -39.82 6.23
CA ALA A 530 24.13 -40.68 7.07
C ALA A 530 23.74 -40.65 8.56
N ASP A 531 23.17 -39.54 9.00
CA ASP A 531 22.67 -39.24 10.34
C ASP A 531 21.13 -39.19 10.39
N GLU A 532 20.42 -39.88 9.48
CA GLU A 532 18.95 -39.88 9.46
C GLU A 532 18.34 -40.28 10.81
N ASP A 533 18.92 -41.27 11.49
CA ASP A 533 18.49 -41.73 12.81
C ASP A 533 18.68 -40.68 13.93
N GLU A 534 19.45 -39.61 13.67
CA GLU A 534 19.68 -38.48 14.59
C GLU A 534 18.76 -37.29 14.29
N ILE A 535 18.01 -37.31 13.19
CA ILE A 535 17.05 -36.26 12.83
C ILE A 535 15.80 -36.40 13.72
N PRO A 536 15.35 -35.32 14.42
CA PRO A 536 14.11 -35.35 15.17
C PRO A 536 12.92 -35.77 14.31
N ALA A 537 12.08 -36.67 14.83
CA ALA A 537 11.00 -37.31 14.07
C ALA A 537 9.99 -36.30 13.53
N GLU A 538 9.77 -35.20 14.25
CA GLU A 538 8.93 -34.06 13.89
C GLU A 538 9.41 -33.30 12.65
N TYR A 539 10.70 -33.37 12.31
CA TYR A 539 11.29 -32.69 11.15
C TYR A 539 11.58 -33.63 9.99
N LEU A 540 11.62 -34.94 10.23
CA LEU A 540 12.06 -35.94 9.26
C LEU A 540 11.25 -35.91 7.95
N ASP A 541 9.92 -35.80 8.03
CA ASP A 541 9.06 -35.73 6.84
C ASP A 541 9.35 -34.48 6.00
N ALA A 542 9.56 -33.33 6.65
CA ALA A 542 9.91 -32.09 5.98
C ALA A 542 11.29 -32.18 5.31
N VAL A 543 12.27 -32.75 6.00
CA VAL A 543 13.62 -32.97 5.47
C VAL A 543 13.60 -33.87 4.23
N LYS A 544 12.86 -34.98 4.28
CA LYS A 544 12.70 -35.89 3.14
C LYS A 544 11.97 -35.24 1.97
N ALA A 545 10.91 -34.49 2.24
CA ALA A 545 10.16 -33.76 1.22
C ALA A 545 11.02 -32.71 0.52
N LEU A 546 11.70 -31.84 1.25
CA LEU A 546 12.54 -30.80 0.66
C LEU A 546 13.74 -31.36 -0.11
N ARG A 547 14.25 -32.53 0.31
CA ARG A 547 15.25 -33.25 -0.46
C ARG A 547 14.68 -33.77 -1.78
N ALA A 548 13.49 -34.37 -1.76
CA ALA A 548 12.82 -34.85 -2.97
C ALA A 548 12.47 -33.70 -3.95
N LEU A 549 12.23 -32.50 -3.42
CA LEU A 549 12.04 -31.27 -4.18
C LEU A 549 13.36 -30.58 -4.59
N ASN A 550 14.54 -31.15 -4.31
CA ASN A 550 15.83 -30.54 -4.65
C ASN A 550 16.06 -29.15 -4.02
N ILE A 551 15.44 -28.86 -2.87
CA ILE A 551 15.61 -27.60 -2.13
C ILE A 551 16.67 -27.75 -1.04
N LEU A 552 16.70 -28.92 -0.41
CA LEU A 552 17.54 -29.16 0.76
C LEU A 552 18.51 -30.32 0.53
N TYR A 553 19.80 -30.05 0.77
CA TYR A 553 20.90 -30.99 0.59
C TYR A 553 21.68 -31.20 1.89
N GLY A 554 22.33 -32.36 1.99
CA GLY A 554 23.27 -32.70 3.07
C GLY A 554 24.64 -32.07 2.85
N TYR A 555 25.50 -32.20 3.86
CA TYR A 555 26.90 -31.79 3.78
C TYR A 555 27.74 -32.82 3.01
N ASP A 556 28.99 -32.46 2.69
CA ASP A 556 29.92 -33.32 1.92
C ASP A 556 30.22 -34.68 2.59
N ASP A 557 30.00 -34.78 3.91
CA ASP A 557 30.12 -36.02 4.68
C ASP A 557 28.87 -36.91 4.61
N GLY A 558 27.82 -36.46 3.91
CA GLY A 558 26.56 -37.18 3.75
C GLY A 558 25.56 -36.96 4.89
N GLU A 559 25.89 -36.13 5.87
CA GLU A 559 25.04 -35.84 7.03
C GLU A 559 24.13 -34.61 6.78
N PHE A 560 22.97 -34.58 7.43
CA PHE A 560 22.03 -33.45 7.44
C PHE A 560 22.32 -32.46 8.56
N LYS A 561 22.70 -32.92 9.76
CA LYS A 561 23.01 -32.15 10.98
C LYS A 561 21.85 -31.26 11.44
N ALA A 562 20.77 -31.90 11.89
CA ALA A 562 19.50 -31.23 12.24
C ALA A 562 19.66 -30.09 13.27
N ASP A 563 20.51 -30.26 14.29
CA ASP A 563 20.72 -29.28 15.37
C ASP A 563 21.63 -28.10 14.98
N LYS A 564 22.28 -28.17 13.82
CA LYS A 564 23.18 -27.09 13.37
C LYS A 564 22.35 -25.87 12.94
N THR A 565 22.75 -24.68 13.36
CA THR A 565 22.15 -23.42 12.89
C THR A 565 22.48 -23.14 11.43
N ILE A 566 21.60 -22.41 10.75
CA ILE A 566 21.83 -21.95 9.38
C ILE A 566 22.23 -20.47 9.32
N THR A 567 22.99 -20.15 8.29
CA THR A 567 23.39 -18.79 7.95
C THR A 567 22.27 -18.05 7.22
N ARG A 568 22.37 -16.72 7.17
CA ARG A 568 21.45 -15.86 6.40
C ARG A 568 21.50 -16.17 4.90
N ALA A 569 22.67 -16.50 4.36
CA ALA A 569 22.81 -16.93 2.96
C ALA A 569 22.09 -18.27 2.68
N GLU A 570 22.24 -19.26 3.56
CA GLU A 570 21.50 -20.53 3.47
C GLU A 570 19.98 -20.30 3.54
N ALA A 571 19.51 -19.41 4.43
CA ALA A 571 18.10 -19.05 4.53
C ALA A 571 17.52 -18.44 3.25
N VAL A 572 18.24 -17.49 2.63
CA VAL A 572 17.79 -16.89 1.37
C VAL A 572 17.77 -17.92 0.24
N LYS A 573 18.77 -18.79 0.16
CA LYS A 573 18.76 -19.89 -0.81
C LYS A 573 17.49 -20.75 -0.65
N LEU A 574 17.20 -21.20 0.57
CA LEU A 574 16.01 -22.01 0.88
C LEU A 574 14.71 -21.27 0.49
N ALA A 575 14.61 -19.98 0.82
CA ALA A 575 13.43 -19.18 0.47
C ALA A 575 13.27 -19.01 -1.04
N SER A 576 14.36 -18.71 -1.76
CA SER A 576 14.37 -18.58 -3.22
C SER A 576 14.04 -19.89 -3.95
N GLU A 577 14.49 -21.04 -3.43
CA GLU A 577 14.14 -22.34 -4.01
C GLU A 577 12.70 -22.74 -3.68
N ALA A 578 12.22 -22.43 -2.46
CA ALA A 578 10.83 -22.66 -2.07
C ALA A 578 9.83 -21.88 -2.92
N SER A 579 10.19 -20.66 -3.35
CA SER A 579 9.32 -19.82 -4.18
C SER A 579 8.88 -20.53 -5.47
N GLY A 580 9.73 -21.41 -6.01
CA GLY A 580 9.44 -22.20 -7.21
C GLY A 580 8.42 -23.33 -7.04
N TYR A 581 7.99 -23.56 -5.81
CA TYR A 581 6.90 -24.48 -5.48
C TYR A 581 5.69 -23.73 -4.91
N CYS A 582 5.80 -22.42 -4.74
CA CYS A 582 4.75 -21.55 -4.21
C CYS A 582 4.08 -20.71 -5.30
N GLY A 583 4.42 -20.94 -6.57
CA GLY A 583 3.85 -20.24 -7.71
C GLY A 583 4.33 -18.79 -7.86
N PHE A 584 5.51 -18.48 -7.32
CA PHE A 584 6.12 -17.16 -7.43
C PHE A 584 7.11 -17.13 -8.61
N ALA A 585 6.56 -16.97 -9.81
CA ALA A 585 7.27 -17.09 -11.08
C ALA A 585 8.44 -16.08 -11.27
N GLU A 586 8.40 -14.92 -10.60
CA GLU A 586 9.43 -13.89 -10.71
C GLU A 586 10.80 -14.33 -10.15
N LEU A 587 10.82 -15.20 -9.13
CA LEU A 587 12.05 -15.82 -8.61
C LEU A 587 12.42 -17.13 -9.34
N GLU A 588 11.42 -17.86 -9.87
CA GLU A 588 11.64 -19.12 -10.63
C GLU A 588 12.53 -18.94 -11.85
N ALA A 589 12.39 -17.83 -12.57
CA ALA A 589 13.20 -17.53 -13.74
C ALA A 589 14.71 -17.43 -13.43
N LEU A 590 15.07 -17.12 -12.18
CA LEU A 590 16.46 -17.00 -11.73
C LEU A 590 17.01 -18.33 -11.21
N THR A 591 16.21 -19.13 -10.49
CA THR A 591 16.63 -20.46 -10.01
C THR A 591 16.86 -21.43 -11.17
N ALA A 592 16.05 -21.38 -12.23
CA ALA A 592 16.23 -22.20 -13.43
C ALA A 592 17.52 -21.87 -14.22
N ALA A 593 18.00 -20.62 -14.16
CA ALA A 593 19.22 -20.19 -14.85
C ALA A 593 20.52 -20.67 -14.15
N GLN A 594 20.45 -20.98 -12.85
CA GLN A 594 21.59 -21.40 -12.04
C GLN A 594 21.73 -22.91 -11.87
N GLN A 595 20.68 -23.67 -12.20
CA GLN A 595 20.72 -25.15 -12.25
C GLN A 595 21.31 -25.70 -13.56
N GLY A 596 21.73 -24.82 -14.49
CA GLY A 596 22.24 -25.14 -15.83
C GLY A 596 23.75 -25.38 -15.93
#